data_AF-A0A0A0J625-F1
#
_entry.id   AF-A0A0A0J625-F1
#
_cell.length_a   1.000
_cell.length_b   1.000
_cell.length_c   1.000
_cell.angle_alpha   90.00
_cell.angle_beta   90.00
_cell.angle_gamma   90.00
#
_symmetry.space_group_name_H-M   'P 1'
#
loop_
_entity.id
_entity.type
_entity.pdbx_description
1 polymer ?
#
loop_
_entity_poly.entity_id
_entity_poly.type
_entity_poly.pdbx_seq_one_letter_code
_entity_poly.pdbx_strand_id
1 'polypeptide(L)'
;MSTLERRLQLLLDHERYARVAAEAERSGRSVNAVIREAIDAHYPVGAESRAVALGEFLALTASSRPGPSDNREWSEIKRELEDAWDAEISKGLEV
;
A
#
# COMPACT_ATOMS: atom_id res chain seq x y z
N MET A 1 -1.94 6.07 -17.92
CA MET A 1 -1.12 7.27 -17.64
C MET A 1 -2.08 8.38 -17.25
N SER A 2 -1.93 8.97 -16.05
CA SER A 2 -2.73 10.12 -15.65
C SER A 2 -2.20 11.36 -16.37
N THR A 3 -3.04 12.01 -17.17
CA THR A 3 -2.77 13.30 -17.80
C THR A 3 -2.82 14.42 -16.76
N LEU A 4 -1.85 15.34 -16.79
CA LEU A 4 -1.84 16.50 -15.90
C LEU A 4 -2.87 17.52 -16.40
N GLU A 5 -4.07 17.53 -15.82
CA GLU A 5 -5.20 18.32 -16.29
C GLU A 5 -5.29 19.72 -15.67
N ARG A 6 -4.69 19.94 -14.50
CA ARG A 6 -4.82 21.19 -13.73
C ARG A 6 -3.45 21.81 -13.43
N ARG A 7 -3.33 23.12 -13.63
CA ARG A 7 -2.13 23.89 -13.30
C ARG A 7 -2.32 24.65 -12.00
N LEU A 8 -1.41 24.45 -11.06
CA LEU A 8 -1.35 25.19 -9.79
C LEU A 8 -0.21 26.23 -9.85
N GLN A 9 -0.47 27.43 -9.36
CA GLN A 9 0.55 28.44 -9.10
C GLN A 9 0.73 28.56 -7.58
N LEU A 10 1.96 28.37 -7.10
CA LEU A 10 2.31 28.38 -5.68
C LEU A 10 3.37 29.45 -5.43
N LEU A 11 3.18 30.24 -4.39
CA LEU A 11 4.21 31.15 -3.89
C LEU A 11 4.90 30.51 -2.69
N LEU A 12 6.21 30.36 -2.79
CA LEU A 12 7.06 29.84 -1.72
C LEU A 12 7.97 30.97 -1.23
N ASP A 13 8.23 30.99 0.07
CA ASP A 13 9.36 31.77 0.59
C ASP A 13 10.69 31.20 0.09
N HIS A 14 11.74 31.98 0.28
CA HIS A 14 13.08 31.65 -0.20
C HIS A 14 13.59 30.32 0.35
N GLU A 15 13.36 30.05 1.64
CA GLU A 15 13.85 28.85 2.31
C GLU A 15 13.16 27.59 1.75
N ARG A 16 11.84 27.63 1.60
CA ARG A 16 11.06 26.53 1.02
C ARG A 16 11.46 26.27 -0.42
N TYR A 17 11.62 27.33 -1.22
CA TYR A 17 12.09 27.16 -2.60
C TYR A 17 13.48 26.53 -2.66
N ALA A 18 14.43 27.01 -1.84
CA ALA A 18 15.78 26.49 -1.80
C ALA A 18 15.81 24.99 -1.45
N ARG A 19 14.98 24.54 -0.50
CA ARG A 19 14.87 23.12 -0.14
C ARG A 19 14.39 22.26 -1.31
N VAL A 20 13.35 22.70 -2.02
CA VAL A 20 12.80 21.94 -3.16
C VAL A 20 13.75 21.97 -4.36
N ALA A 21 14.42 23.09 -4.60
CA ALA A 21 15.41 23.21 -5.67
C ALA A 21 16.62 22.30 -5.43
N ALA A 22 17.15 22.25 -4.20
CA ALA A 22 18.24 21.34 -3.84
C ALA A 22 17.85 19.87 -4.04
N GLU A 23 16.60 19.50 -3.71
CA GLU A 23 16.11 18.15 -3.96
C GLU A 23 15.97 17.83 -5.45
N ALA A 24 15.46 18.77 -6.23
CA ALA A 24 15.31 18.66 -7.67
C ALA A 24 16.68 18.43 -8.34
N GLU A 25 17.70 19.20 -7.95
CA GLU A 25 19.08 19.01 -8.40
C GLU A 25 19.64 17.65 -7.99
N ARG A 26 19.53 17.29 -6.71
CA ARG A 26 20.04 16.03 -6.16
C ARG A 26 19.44 14.80 -6.85
N SER A 27 18.15 14.85 -7.18
CA SER A 27 17.42 13.74 -7.79
C SER A 27 17.39 13.77 -9.33
N GLY A 28 17.94 14.82 -9.96
CA GLY A 28 17.88 15.02 -11.41
C GLY A 28 16.45 15.22 -11.94
N ARG A 29 15.54 15.71 -11.10
CA ARG A 29 14.10 15.87 -11.42
C ARG A 29 13.74 17.34 -11.48
N SER A 30 12.62 17.66 -12.14
CA SER A 30 12.07 19.02 -12.08
C SER A 30 11.51 19.34 -10.69
N VAL A 31 11.56 20.61 -10.30
CA VAL A 31 10.89 21.13 -9.09
C VAL A 31 9.41 20.69 -9.02
N ASN A 32 8.71 20.74 -10.15
CA ASN A 32 7.31 20.27 -10.23
C ASN A 32 7.16 18.77 -9.94
N ALA A 33 8.13 17.94 -10.32
CA ALA A 33 8.09 16.51 -10.03
C ALA A 33 8.33 16.21 -8.55
N VAL A 34 9.18 17.00 -7.88
CA VAL A 34 9.40 16.91 -6.42
C VAL A 34 8.15 17.36 -5.67
N ILE A 35 7.53 18.47 -6.08
CA ILE A 35 6.28 18.96 -5.46
C ILE A 35 5.16 17.93 -5.59
N ARG A 36 4.98 17.31 -6.75
CA ARG A 36 3.95 16.28 -6.95
C ARG A 36 4.17 15.07 -6.03
N GLU A 37 5.40 14.59 -5.92
CA GLU A 37 5.71 13.48 -5.00
C GLU A 37 5.45 13.86 -3.54
N ALA A 38 5.80 15.08 -3.13
CA ALA A 38 5.49 15.54 -1.78
C ALA A 38 3.97 15.59 -1.51
N ILE A 39 3.18 15.96 -2.52
CA ILE A 39 1.70 15.91 -2.46
C ILE A 39 1.24 14.46 -2.33
N ASP A 40 1.73 13.54 -3.16
CA ASP A 40 1.34 12.13 -3.13
C ASP A 40 1.73 11.46 -1.80
N ALA A 41 2.88 11.83 -1.22
CA ALA A 41 3.32 11.34 0.08
C ALA A 41 2.45 11.87 1.23
N HIS A 42 1.97 13.12 1.13
CA HIS A 42 1.10 13.73 2.14
C HIS A 42 -0.37 13.29 2.02
N TYR A 43 -0.83 13.04 0.80
CA TYR A 43 -2.17 12.55 0.48
C TYR A 43 -2.09 11.18 -0.22
N PRO A 44 -1.64 10.14 0.49
CA PRO A 44 -1.42 8.85 -0.15
C PRO A 44 -2.75 8.30 -0.64
N VAL A 45 -2.79 8.00 -1.94
CA VAL A 45 -3.98 7.44 -2.60
C VAL A 45 -4.44 6.20 -1.82
N GLY A 46 -5.74 6.17 -1.51
CA GLY A 46 -6.36 5.08 -0.78
C GLY A 46 -6.06 5.05 0.73
N ALA A 47 -5.58 6.14 1.35
CA ALA A 47 -5.47 6.22 2.81
C ALA A 47 -6.80 5.88 3.51
N GLU A 48 -7.90 6.45 3.03
CA GLU A 48 -9.24 6.15 3.50
C GLU A 48 -9.63 4.70 3.23
N SER A 49 -9.34 4.17 2.02
CA SER A 49 -9.60 2.77 1.67
C SER A 49 -8.82 1.79 2.55
N ARG A 50 -7.55 2.10 2.89
CA ARG A 50 -6.76 1.30 3.83
C ARG A 50 -7.33 1.34 5.24
N ALA A 51 -7.77 2.52 5.71
CA ALA A 51 -8.39 2.66 7.01
C ALA A 51 -9.72 1.88 7.09
N VAL A 52 -10.52 1.93 6.03
CA VAL A 52 -11.75 1.13 5.91
C VAL A 52 -11.45 -0.36 5.90
N ALA A 53 -10.53 -0.82 5.04
CA ALA A 53 -10.15 -2.23 4.97
C ALA A 53 -9.59 -2.76 6.30
N LEU A 54 -8.80 -1.94 7.01
CA LEU A 54 -8.34 -2.26 8.37
C LEU A 54 -9.51 -2.36 9.35
N GLY A 55 -10.45 -1.43 9.29
CA GLY A 55 -11.66 -1.46 10.12
C GLY A 55 -12.50 -2.72 9.87
N GLU A 56 -12.71 -3.09 8.60
CA GLU A 56 -13.41 -4.30 8.21
C GLU A 56 -12.68 -5.56 8.71
N PHE A 57 -11.35 -5.63 8.53
CA PHE A 57 -10.54 -6.73 9.04
C PHE A 57 -10.63 -6.86 10.57
N LEU A 58 -10.52 -5.76 11.30
CA LEU A 58 -10.64 -5.77 12.75
C LEU A 58 -12.06 -6.16 13.19
N ALA A 59 -13.10 -5.77 12.46
CA ALA A 59 -14.47 -6.19 12.75
C ALA A 59 -14.67 -7.71 12.59
N LEU A 60 -14.00 -8.33 11.61
CA LEU A 60 -13.96 -9.79 11.47
C LEU A 60 -13.31 -10.44 12.70
N THR A 61 -12.24 -9.85 13.24
CA THR A 61 -11.57 -10.36 14.44
C THR A 61 -12.34 -10.11 15.74
N ALA A 62 -13.11 -9.01 15.82
CA ALA A 62 -13.86 -8.64 17.02
C ALA A 62 -15.00 -9.61 17.35
N SER A 63 -15.54 -10.27 16.32
CA SER A 63 -16.57 -11.31 16.46
C SER A 63 -15.98 -12.71 16.63
N SER A 64 -14.66 -12.85 16.49
CA SER A 64 -13.99 -14.11 16.71
C SER A 64 -14.01 -14.40 18.21
N ARG A 65 -14.86 -15.34 18.64
CA ARG A 65 -14.71 -15.96 19.96
C ARG A 65 -13.26 -16.44 20.07
N PRO A 66 -12.62 -16.42 21.26
CA PRO A 66 -11.41 -17.19 21.45
C PRO A 66 -11.69 -18.61 20.98
N GLY A 67 -11.22 -18.95 19.79
CA GLY A 67 -11.16 -20.33 19.35
C GLY A 67 -10.22 -21.07 20.30
N PRO A 68 -10.24 -22.41 20.31
CA PRO A 68 -9.10 -23.15 20.84
C PRO A 68 -7.85 -22.48 20.26
N SER A 69 -6.88 -22.09 21.10
CA SER A 69 -5.61 -21.62 20.58
C SER A 69 -5.16 -22.68 19.58
N ASP A 70 -4.96 -22.25 18.34
CA ASP A 70 -4.53 -23.16 17.30
C ASP A 70 -3.09 -23.55 17.67
N ASN A 71 -2.98 -24.62 18.46
CA ASN A 71 -1.75 -25.12 19.01
C ASN A 71 -1.00 -25.98 17.98
N ARG A 72 -1.45 -25.97 16.71
CA ARG A 72 -0.79 -26.68 15.63
C ARG A 72 0.59 -26.09 15.41
N GLU A 73 1.53 -26.98 15.17
CA GLU A 73 2.88 -26.61 14.79
C GLU A 73 2.83 -25.93 13.40
N TRP A 74 3.70 -24.94 13.18
CA TRP A 74 3.79 -24.27 11.88
C TRP A 74 4.02 -25.25 10.72
N SER A 75 4.73 -26.36 10.99
CA SER A 75 4.97 -27.43 10.02
C SER A 75 3.69 -28.15 9.58
N GLU A 76 2.69 -28.26 10.45
CA GLU A 76 1.40 -28.87 10.15
C GLU A 76 0.54 -27.94 9.30
N ILE A 77 0.47 -26.66 9.70
CA ILE A 77 -0.25 -25.61 8.95
C ILE A 77 0.31 -25.50 7.53
N LYS A 78 1.65 -25.46 7.39
CA LYS A 78 2.31 -25.36 6.10
C LYS A 78 1.98 -26.54 5.19
N ARG A 79 2.04 -27.77 5.72
CA ARG A 79 1.77 -28.99 4.94
C ARG A 79 0.31 -29.06 4.48
N GLU A 80 -0.65 -28.70 5.34
CA GLU A 80 -2.06 -28.63 4.94
C GLU A 80 -2.28 -27.61 3.81
N LEU A 81 -1.61 -26.45 3.88
CA LEU A 81 -1.65 -25.43 2.83
C LEU A 81 -1.02 -25.92 1.52
N GLU A 82 0.11 -26.63 1.59
CA GLU A 82 0.77 -27.24 0.42
C GLU A 82 -0.12 -28.31 -0.21
N ASP A 83 -0.70 -29.21 0.59
CA ASP A 83 -1.61 -30.26 0.11
C ASP A 83 -2.87 -29.66 -0.55
N ALA A 84 -3.44 -28.60 0.04
CA ALA A 84 -4.60 -27.90 -0.53
C ALA A 84 -4.25 -27.16 -1.83
N TRP A 85 -3.06 -26.56 -1.90
CA TRP A 85 -2.57 -25.86 -3.09
C TRP A 85 -2.31 -26.82 -4.25
N ASP A 86 -1.68 -27.96 -3.98
CA ASP A 86 -1.43 -29.01 -4.98
C ASP A 86 -2.73 -29.63 -5.50
N ALA A 87 -3.72 -29.84 -4.62
CA ALA A 87 -5.04 -30.31 -5.01
C ALA A 87 -5.78 -29.30 -5.93
N GLU A 88 -5.65 -28.00 -5.68
CA GLU A 88 -6.28 -26.97 -6.50
C GLU A 88 -5.56 -26.78 -7.85
N ILE A 89 -4.23 -26.85 -7.87
CA ILE A 89 -3.45 -26.87 -9.11
C ILE A 89 -3.80 -28.10 -9.97
N SER A 90 -3.96 -29.27 -9.35
CA SER A 90 -4.31 -30.50 -10.08
C SER A 90 -5.70 -30.40 -10.74
N LYS A 91 -6.69 -29.79 -10.07
CA LYS A 91 -8.01 -29.52 -10.67
C LYS A 91 -7.95 -28.52 -11.82
N GLY A 92 -7.06 -27.54 -11.73
CA GLY A 92 -6.84 -26.55 -12.80
C GLY A 92 -6.16 -27.12 -14.04
N LEU A 93 -5.51 -28.30 -13.94
CA LEU A 93 -4.79 -28.96 -15.04
C LEU A 93 -5.63 -30.02 -15.78
N GLU A 94 -6.82 -30.38 -15.27
CA GLU A 94 -7.77 -31.33 -15.90
C GLU A 94 -8.73 -30.66 -16.91
N VAL A 95 -8.47 -29.40 -17.30
CA VAL A 95 -9.20 -28.64 -18.33
C VAL A 95 -8.30 -28.36 -19.53
#